data_AF-A0A968Q354-F1
#
_entry.id   AF-A0A968Q354-F1
#
_cell.length_a   1.000
_cell.length_b   1.000
_cell.length_c   1.000
_cell.angle_alpha   90.00
_cell.angle_beta   90.00
_cell.angle_gamma   90.00
#
_symmetry.space_group_name_H-M   'P 1'
#
loop_
_entity.id
_entity.type
_entity.pdbx_description
1 polymer ?
#
loop_
_entity_poly.entity_id
_entity_poly.type
_entity_poly.pdbx_seq_one_letter_code
_entity_poly.pdbx_strand_id
1 'polypeptide(L)'
;MNDLVFKRNLAIRSVLSLEQRQVINDYVRAWLGIAPAEPVAVFPQNLVGTDANTTLANLEAEGWEVVFSTPGEIGMNRDSEALNLGISRNGEIISAELLN
;
A
#
# COMPACT_ATOMS: atom_id res chain seq x y z
N MET A 1 -35.18 -4.61 16.07
CA MET A 1 -34.76 -5.55 15.01
C MET A 1 -33.35 -5.25 14.48
N ASN A 2 -33.01 -3.99 14.21
CA ASN A 2 -31.66 -3.59 13.74
C ASN A 2 -30.50 -3.92 14.70
N ASP A 3 -30.71 -3.81 16.01
CA ASP A 3 -29.65 -4.03 17.01
C ASP A 3 -29.21 -5.51 17.12
N LEU A 4 -30.13 -6.45 16.89
CA LEU A 4 -29.84 -7.89 16.93
C LEU A 4 -29.01 -8.32 15.71
N VAL A 5 -29.34 -7.77 14.53
CA VAL A 5 -28.59 -7.99 13.28
C VAL A 5 -27.20 -7.37 13.38
N PHE A 6 -27.09 -6.17 13.97
CA PHE A 6 -25.81 -5.49 14.20
C PHE A 6 -24.90 -6.29 15.14
N LYS A 7 -25.41 -6.73 16.29
CA LYS A 7 -24.67 -7.55 17.27
C LYS A 7 -24.24 -8.89 16.68
N ARG A 8 -25.09 -9.52 15.86
CA ARG A 8 -24.78 -10.79 15.19
C ARG A 8 -23.69 -10.62 14.12
N ASN A 9 -23.73 -9.55 13.34
CA ASN A 9 -22.65 -9.22 12.39
C ASN A 9 -21.33 -8.90 13.09
N LEU A 10 -21.37 -8.22 14.24
CA LEU A 10 -20.18 -7.95 15.05
C LEU A 10 -19.57 -9.24 15.61
N ALA A 11 -20.41 -10.13 16.14
CA ALA A 11 -19.99 -11.42 16.68
C ALA A 11 -19.43 -12.35 15.60
N ILE A 12 -20.00 -12.36 14.40
CA ILE A 12 -19.47 -13.14 13.27
C ILE A 12 -18.10 -12.58 12.85
N ARG A 13 -17.95 -11.26 12.76
CA ARG A 13 -16.66 -10.62 12.43
C ARG A 13 -15.57 -10.88 13.47
N SER A 14 -15.92 -11.13 14.75
CA SER A 14 -14.93 -11.43 15.79
C SER A 14 -14.41 -12.87 15.78
N VAL A 15 -15.10 -13.80 15.11
CA VAL A 15 -14.64 -15.21 14.97
C VAL A 15 -13.92 -15.47 13.64
N LEU A 16 -14.10 -14.58 12.67
CA LEU A 16 -13.48 -14.72 11.36
C LEU A 16 -12.07 -14.11 11.36
N SER A 17 -11.12 -14.86 10.80
CA SER A 17 -9.79 -14.32 10.50
C SER A 17 -9.89 -13.14 9.52
N LEU A 18 -8.81 -12.35 9.41
CA LEU A 18 -8.76 -11.23 8.47
C LEU A 18 -9.00 -11.72 7.03
N GLU A 19 -8.33 -12.81 6.63
CA GLU A 19 -8.48 -13.44 5.31
C GLU A 19 -9.93 -13.87 5.03
N GLN A 20 -10.58 -14.52 6.00
CA GLN A 20 -11.98 -14.96 5.84
C GLN A 20 -12.94 -13.78 5.69
N ARG A 21 -12.67 -12.66 6.38
CA ARG A 21 -13.46 -11.42 6.23
C ARG A 21 -13.23 -10.76 4.86
N GLN A 22 -12.02 -10.85 4.32
CA GLN A 22 -11.68 -10.32 3.00
C GLN A 22 -12.45 -11.04 1.90
N VAL A 23 -12.45 -12.38 1.92
CA VAL A 23 -13.21 -13.20 0.95
C VAL A 23 -14.70 -12.86 0.93
N ILE A 24 -15.31 -12.66 2.11
CA ILE A 24 -16.73 -12.28 2.21
C ILE A 24 -16.96 -10.85 1.66
N ASN A 25 -16.09 -9.90 1.98
CA ASN A 25 -16.20 -8.54 1.47
C ASN A 25 -16.04 -8.49 -0.06
N ASP A 26 -15.12 -9.27 -0.62
CA ASP A 26 -14.89 -9.32 -2.06
C ASP A 26 -16.08 -9.94 -2.79
N TYR A 27 -16.67 -11.00 -2.23
CA TYR A 27 -17.93 -11.57 -2.72
C TYR A 27 -19.07 -10.55 -2.70
N VAL A 28 -19.25 -9.82 -1.59
CA VAL A 28 -20.31 -8.80 -1.47
C VAL A 28 -20.09 -7.64 -2.43
N ARG A 29 -18.85 -7.18 -2.61
CA ARG A 29 -18.50 -6.14 -3.59
C ARG A 29 -18.81 -6.57 -5.01
N ALA A 30 -18.43 -7.78 -5.39
CA ALA A 30 -18.74 -8.35 -6.69
C ALA A 30 -20.25 -8.45 -6.94
N TRP A 31 -21.02 -8.88 -5.94
CA TRP A 31 -22.49 -8.93 -6.01
C TRP A 31 -23.12 -7.53 -6.18
N LEU A 32 -22.55 -6.51 -5.54
CA LEU A 32 -22.99 -5.12 -5.64
C LEU A 32 -22.46 -4.39 -6.89
N GLY A 33 -21.64 -5.04 -7.72
CA GLY A 33 -20.97 -4.39 -8.85
C GLY A 33 -19.97 -3.30 -8.43
N ILE A 34 -19.54 -3.31 -7.17
CA ILE A 34 -18.50 -2.43 -6.65
C ILE A 34 -17.17 -3.05 -7.05
N ALA A 35 -16.29 -2.26 -7.67
CA ALA A 35 -14.94 -2.70 -7.98
C ALA A 35 -14.28 -3.31 -6.73
N PRO A 36 -13.46 -4.37 -6.87
CA PRO A 36 -12.69 -4.88 -5.75
C PRO A 36 -11.95 -3.72 -5.09
N ALA A 37 -11.85 -3.76 -3.76
CA ALA A 37 -11.03 -2.74 -3.11
C ALA A 37 -9.61 -2.85 -3.69
N GLU A 38 -9.12 -1.73 -4.23
CA GLU A 38 -7.72 -1.55 -4.56
C GLU A 38 -6.90 -2.16 -3.41
N PRO A 39 -5.93 -3.06 -3.69
CA PRO A 39 -5.06 -3.56 -2.65
C PRO A 39 -4.49 -2.35 -1.93
N VAL A 40 -4.73 -2.24 -0.62
CA VAL A 40 -4.10 -1.20 0.20
C VAL A 40 -2.63 -1.37 -0.02
N ALA A 41 -2.03 -0.43 -0.73
CA ALA A 41 -0.64 -0.53 -1.07
C ALA A 41 0.15 -0.40 0.22
N VAL A 42 0.66 -1.52 0.69
CA VAL A 42 1.45 -1.56 1.92
C VAL A 42 2.79 -0.96 1.54
N PHE A 43 3.03 0.28 1.95
CA PHE A 43 4.32 0.94 1.82
C PHE A 43 5.43 -0.06 2.21
N PRO A 44 6.48 -0.26 1.38
CA PRO A 44 7.53 -1.22 1.70
C PRO A 44 8.19 -0.81 3.02
N GLN A 45 7.89 -1.55 4.08
CA GLN A 45 8.56 -1.32 5.35
C GLN A 45 10.00 -1.81 5.20
N ASN A 46 10.96 -0.88 5.26
CA ASN A 46 12.41 -1.05 5.11
C ASN A 46 12.99 -0.81 3.70
N LEU A 47 12.76 0.38 3.15
CA LEU A 47 13.55 0.89 2.02
C LEU A 47 14.93 1.40 2.45
N VAL A 48 15.12 1.79 3.70
CA VAL A 48 16.42 2.31 4.17
C VAL A 48 17.46 1.19 4.24
N GLY A 49 18.64 1.42 3.66
CA GLY A 49 19.77 0.49 3.61
C GLY A 49 19.77 -0.43 2.39
N THR A 50 18.80 -0.30 1.48
CA THR A 50 18.79 -1.05 0.21
C THR A 50 19.49 -0.27 -0.89
N ASP A 51 19.94 -1.00 -1.92
CA ASP A 51 20.44 -0.42 -3.17
C ASP A 51 19.33 0.38 -3.87
N ALA A 52 19.63 1.62 -4.25
CA ALA A 52 18.65 2.53 -4.82
C ALA A 52 18.15 2.05 -6.18
N ASN A 53 19.02 1.51 -7.04
CA ASN A 53 18.61 1.06 -8.38
C ASN A 53 17.64 -0.11 -8.32
N THR A 54 17.94 -1.09 -7.46
CA THR A 54 17.08 -2.25 -7.21
C THR A 54 15.75 -1.81 -6.61
N THR A 55 15.78 -0.85 -5.67
CA THR A 55 14.58 -0.30 -5.04
C THR A 55 13.69 0.42 -6.03
N LEU A 56 14.28 1.26 -6.90
CA LEU A 56 13.54 1.97 -7.95
C LEU A 56 12.90 1.00 -8.94
N ALA A 57 13.62 -0.01 -9.41
CA ALA A 57 13.07 -1.00 -10.34
C ALA A 57 11.88 -1.75 -9.73
N ASN A 58 11.93 -2.07 -8.43
CA ASN A 58 10.82 -2.69 -7.72
C ASN A 58 9.62 -1.73 -7.58
N LEU A 59 9.87 -0.47 -7.20
CA LEU A 59 8.82 0.54 -7.06
C LEU A 59 8.14 0.84 -8.41
N GLU A 60 8.91 0.91 -9.50
CA GLU A 60 8.37 1.05 -10.86
C GLU A 60 7.50 -0.15 -11.26
N ALA A 61 7.92 -1.37 -10.89
CA ALA A 61 7.10 -2.57 -11.11
C ALA A 61 5.79 -2.57 -10.28
N GLU A 62 5.77 -1.85 -9.16
CA GLU A 62 4.59 -1.61 -8.31
C GLU A 62 3.75 -0.39 -8.76
N GLY A 63 4.11 0.24 -9.88
CA GLY A 63 3.36 1.36 -10.47
C GLY A 63 3.78 2.75 -9.97
N TRP A 64 4.90 2.89 -9.27
CA TRP A 64 5.45 4.19 -8.92
C TRP A 64 6.19 4.81 -10.12
N GLU A 65 5.93 6.08 -10.38
CA GLU A 65 6.56 6.84 -11.46
C GLU A 65 7.53 7.88 -10.90
N VAL A 66 8.72 7.98 -11.49
CA VAL A 66 9.71 9.01 -11.10
C VAL A 66 9.24 10.39 -11.55
N VAL A 67 9.05 11.29 -10.58
CA VAL A 67 8.65 12.69 -10.81
C VAL A 67 9.88 13.59 -10.91
N PHE A 68 10.86 13.36 -10.06
CA PHE A 68 12.13 14.07 -10.09
C PHE A 68 13.28 13.18 -9.60
N SER A 69 14.47 13.46 -10.08
CA SER A 69 15.70 12.78 -9.65
C SER A 69 16.84 13.78 -9.55
N THR A 70 17.53 13.74 -8.41
CA THR A 70 18.76 14.47 -8.13
C THR A 70 19.81 13.48 -7.62
N PRO A 71 21.11 13.88 -7.55
CA PRO A 71 22.16 12.98 -7.06
C PRO A 71 21.97 12.45 -5.63
N GLY A 72 21.09 13.03 -4.82
CA GLY A 72 20.85 12.61 -3.44
C GLY A 72 19.39 12.39 -3.08
N GLU A 73 18.47 12.52 -4.03
CA GLU A 73 17.04 12.48 -3.75
C GLU A 73 16.24 12.08 -5.00
N ILE A 74 15.24 11.22 -4.82
CA ILE A 74 14.30 10.84 -5.87
C ILE A 74 12.88 10.96 -5.35
N GLY A 75 12.05 11.70 -6.06
CA GLY A 75 10.62 11.76 -5.83
C GLY A 75 9.88 10.86 -6.80
N MET A 76 8.97 10.05 -6.27
CA MET A 76 8.09 9.17 -7.04
C MET A 76 6.63 9.39 -6.66
N ASN A 77 5.70 9.17 -7.59
CA ASN A 77 4.26 9.22 -7.33
C ASN A 77 3.59 7.92 -7.74
N ARG A 78 2.50 7.57 -7.06
CA ARG A 78 1.57 6.54 -7.48
C ARG A 78 0.16 6.97 -7.10
N ASP A 79 -0.71 7.14 -8.09
CA ASP A 79 -2.08 7.63 -7.91
C ASP A 79 -2.15 8.96 -7.14
N SER A 80 -2.57 8.91 -5.86
CA SER A 80 -2.67 10.07 -4.96
C SER A 80 -1.58 10.08 -3.88
N GLU A 81 -0.59 9.18 -3.98
CA GLU A 81 0.51 9.05 -3.04
C GLU A 81 1.80 9.63 -3.65
N ALA A 82 2.60 10.30 -2.82
CA ALA A 82 3.92 10.77 -3.18
C ALA A 82 4.97 10.15 -2.24
N LEU A 83 6.13 9.79 -2.78
CA LEU A 83 7.22 9.15 -2.06
C LEU A 83 8.50 9.91 -2.33
N ASN A 84 9.22 10.25 -1.26
CA ASN A 84 10.51 10.90 -1.36
C ASN A 84 11.61 9.99 -0.78
N LEU A 85 12.63 9.71 -1.59
CA LEU A 85 13.73 8.81 -1.27
C LEU A 85 15.04 9.60 -1.21
N GLY A 86 15.75 9.54 -0.08
CA GLY A 86 17.11 10.07 0.02
C GLY A 86 18.13 9.01 -0.34
N ILE A 87 19.15 9.38 -1.11
CA ILE A 87 20.19 8.48 -1.63
C ILE A 87 21.56 8.93 -1.13
N SER A 88 22.33 7.98 -0.59
CA SER A 88 23.72 8.20 -0.19
C SER A 88 24.64 8.27 -1.42
N ARG A 89 25.85 8.79 -1.23
CA ARG A 89 26.88 8.77 -2.29
C ARG A 89 27.26 7.36 -2.78
N ASN A 90 26.95 6.33 -1.99
CA ASN A 90 27.22 4.94 -2.33
C ASN A 90 26.04 4.30 -3.10
N GLY A 91 24.98 5.04 -3.39
CA GLY A 91 23.80 4.53 -4.09
C GLY A 91 22.83 3.77 -3.18
N GLU A 92 22.92 3.95 -1.86
CA GLU A 92 22.00 3.32 -0.89
C GLU A 92 20.90 4.29 -0.48
N ILE A 93 19.69 3.78 -0.23
CA ILE A 93 18.60 4.57 0.33
C ILE A 93 18.89 4.87 1.81
N ILE A 94 18.92 6.15 2.18
CA ILE A 94 19.16 6.60 3.56
C ILE A 94 17.91 7.18 4.23
N SER A 95 16.90 7.53 3.44
CA SER A 95 15.59 7.97 3.94
C SER A 95 14.51 7.61 2.94
N ALA A 96 13.31 7.33 3.44
CA ALA A 96 12.12 7.12 2.63
C ALA A 96 10.92 7.70 3.37
N GLU A 97 10.24 8.66 2.76
CA GLU A 97 9.10 9.36 3.34
C GLU A 97 7.90 9.29 2.40
N LEU A 98 6.80 8.71 2.89
CA LEU A 98 5.52 8.72 2.20
C LEU A 98 4.78 10.02 2.57
N LEU A 99 4.47 10.82 1.56
CA LEU A 99 3.73 12.07 1.64
C LEU A 99 2.27 11.77 1.25
N ASN A 100 1.38 11.87 2.24
CA ASN A 100 -0.08 11.69 2.09
C ASN A 100 -0.81 13.02 1.92
#